data_AF-A0A6V7E6D1-F1
#
_entry.id   AF-A0A6V7E6D1-F1
#
_cell.length_a   1.000
_cell.length_b   1.000
_cell.length_c   1.000
_cell.angle_alpha   90.00
_cell.angle_beta   90.00
_cell.angle_gamma   90.00
#
_symmetry.space_group_name_H-M   'P 1'
#
loop_
_entity.id
_entity.type
_entity.pdbx_description
1 polymer ?
#
loop_
_entity_poly.entity_id
_entity_poly.type
_entity_poly.pdbx_seq_one_letter_code
_entity_poly.pdbx_strand_id
1 'polypeptide(L)'
;MLHQLRTLVSLGITLGLPCASIAQAQTNVGVLDVLTYNVAGLPEGLSSGTPATNTALLAPKLAPYGLVNVQEDFNYHATLYAGDAHPYRTATSGGAAFGDGLNTLSNYPFSDFTRIKWNQCNGTDCLTPKGFSYMRVRLADGVLLDVYNAHPNAGVEAGDLSARRANIGQLAQFIQTWSAGNAVLVMMDSNTRYTRSDDNIRELIASNGLTDPWLELIKGSAPAAGAAPLLCGTPPTNSCEVVDKILYRDAPQLTLVANRYQLDGGGFYDSAGKPLSDHYPLHAQFGWAVGDRLRTSDQFGGPHGIPFNDLAGNTGGRPLSGVTLRGGARLDGLGVILDSGKLLAHGGSGGQATTLSLGANETLSSATFTVGKYNDRTRVFSLSLRTNKGRSVQVGTPSSETYTLTAPSGWHIAGFTGRAGDEIDKLGVVYAKD
;
A
#
# COMPACT_ATOMS: atom_id res chain seq x y z
N MET A 1 -69.93 4.63 -43.96
CA MET A 1 -70.08 4.55 -42.49
C MET A 1 -68.99 3.61 -41.98
N LEU A 2 -67.78 4.12 -41.74
CA LEU A 2 -67.23 4.53 -40.43
C LEU A 2 -67.14 3.40 -39.39
N HIS A 3 -65.92 2.92 -39.13
CA HIS A 3 -65.20 2.99 -37.84
C HIS A 3 -63.88 2.21 -37.97
N GLN A 4 -62.74 2.87 -38.22
CA GLN A 4 -61.80 3.55 -37.31
C GLN A 4 -61.02 2.62 -36.35
N LEU A 5 -59.77 2.42 -36.77
CA LEU A 5 -58.61 1.87 -36.08
C LEU A 5 -58.19 2.80 -34.92
N ARG A 6 -57.94 2.26 -33.73
CA ARG A 6 -57.29 2.99 -32.62
C ARG A 6 -55.80 2.66 -32.60
N THR A 7 -54.98 3.63 -32.96
CA THR A 7 -53.53 3.67 -32.73
C THR A 7 -53.28 4.28 -31.35
N LEU A 8 -52.63 3.55 -30.44
CA LEU A 8 -52.11 4.09 -29.18
C LEU A 8 -50.74 4.72 -29.44
N VAL A 9 -50.66 6.03 -29.29
CA VAL A 9 -49.39 6.78 -29.22
C VAL A 9 -48.92 6.73 -27.76
N SER A 10 -47.88 5.96 -27.50
CA SER A 10 -47.14 6.00 -26.23
C SER A 10 -46.11 7.12 -26.28
N LEU A 11 -46.41 8.24 -25.62
CA LEU A 11 -45.47 9.32 -25.37
C LEU A 11 -44.46 8.86 -24.29
N GLY A 12 -43.27 8.45 -24.71
CA GLY A 12 -42.16 8.16 -23.80
C GLY A 12 -41.56 9.45 -23.27
N ILE A 13 -41.91 9.85 -22.05
CA ILE A 13 -41.21 10.92 -21.31
C ILE A 13 -39.93 10.28 -20.75
N THR A 14 -38.81 10.48 -21.43
CA THR A 14 -37.48 10.19 -20.87
C THR A 14 -37.15 11.23 -19.80
N LEU A 15 -37.43 10.92 -18.55
CA LEU A 15 -36.87 11.62 -17.40
C LEU A 15 -35.36 11.29 -17.32
N GLY A 16 -34.55 12.13 -17.96
CA GLY A 16 -33.11 12.16 -17.69
C GLY A 16 -32.89 12.61 -16.26
N LEU A 17 -32.60 11.67 -15.35
CA LEU A 17 -32.08 11.98 -14.03
C LEU A 17 -30.69 12.62 -14.22
N PRO A 18 -30.48 13.89 -13.86
CA PRO A 18 -29.12 14.40 -13.77
C PRO A 18 -28.43 13.60 -12.66
N CYS A 19 -27.38 12.87 -13.04
CA CYS A 19 -26.47 12.27 -12.09
C CYS A 19 -25.78 13.43 -11.38
N ALA A 20 -26.35 13.88 -10.27
CA ALA A 20 -25.70 14.81 -9.37
C ALA A 20 -24.50 14.07 -8.81
N SER A 21 -23.32 14.32 -9.38
CA SER A 21 -22.05 13.96 -8.78
C SER A 21 -22.03 14.59 -7.40
N ILE A 22 -22.29 13.80 -6.37
CA ILE A 22 -22.01 14.21 -5.00
C ILE A 22 -20.51 14.40 -4.98
N ALA A 23 -20.05 15.65 -5.07
CA ALA A 23 -18.67 16.00 -4.81
C ALA A 23 -18.42 15.61 -3.35
N GLN A 24 -17.94 14.40 -3.10
CA GLN A 24 -17.41 14.04 -1.79
C GLN A 24 -16.32 15.06 -1.50
N ALA A 25 -16.47 15.80 -0.39
CA ALA A 25 -15.45 16.73 0.05
C ALA A 25 -14.14 15.95 0.17
N GLN A 26 -13.15 16.31 -0.66
CA GLN A 26 -11.85 15.66 -0.64
C GLN A 26 -11.24 15.86 0.74
N THR A 27 -11.16 14.78 1.52
CA THR A 27 -10.54 14.80 2.85
C THR A 27 -9.04 14.96 2.66
N ASN A 28 -8.52 16.13 3.02
CA ASN A 28 -7.10 16.44 2.90
C ASN A 28 -6.30 16.13 4.17
N VAL A 29 -6.99 15.73 5.25
CA VAL A 29 -6.42 15.29 6.52
C VAL A 29 -7.27 14.19 7.11
N GLY A 30 -6.68 13.36 7.97
CA GLY A 30 -7.43 12.35 8.71
C GLY A 30 -6.58 11.68 9.79
N VAL A 31 -7.19 10.68 10.42
CA VAL A 31 -6.55 9.82 11.42
C VAL A 31 -6.61 8.38 10.91
N LEU A 32 -5.53 7.65 11.12
CA LEU A 32 -5.40 6.24 10.77
C LEU A 32 -4.98 5.47 12.03
N ASP A 33 -5.92 4.71 12.59
CA ASP A 33 -5.66 3.75 13.65
C ASP A 33 -5.27 2.39 13.05
N VAL A 34 -4.10 1.87 13.43
CA VAL A 34 -3.59 0.60 12.89
C VAL A 34 -3.24 -0.41 13.98
N LEU A 35 -3.46 -1.69 13.72
CA LEU A 35 -3.13 -2.77 14.65
C LEU A 35 -2.34 -3.88 13.95
N THR A 36 -1.16 -4.20 14.47
CA THR A 36 -0.46 -5.45 14.10
C THR A 36 -0.65 -6.48 15.19
N TYR A 37 -0.98 -7.71 14.81
CA TYR A 37 -1.23 -8.78 15.78
C TYR A 37 -0.94 -10.17 15.22
N ASN A 38 0.06 -10.86 15.76
CA ASN A 38 0.16 -12.31 15.60
C ASN A 38 -0.96 -12.99 16.40
N VAL A 39 -1.88 -13.66 15.70
CA VAL A 39 -3.12 -14.23 16.28
C VAL A 39 -2.97 -15.70 16.69
N ALA A 40 -1.76 -16.27 16.60
CA ALA A 40 -1.45 -17.65 16.98
C ALA A 40 -2.40 -18.71 16.37
N GLY A 41 -2.83 -18.50 15.13
CA GLY A 41 -3.88 -19.29 14.47
C GLY A 41 -3.44 -20.62 13.85
N LEU A 42 -2.33 -21.21 14.33
CA LEU A 42 -1.92 -22.58 14.02
C LEU A 42 -2.98 -23.61 14.47
N PRO A 43 -3.02 -24.84 13.91
CA PRO A 43 -3.97 -25.87 14.35
C PRO A 43 -3.98 -26.08 15.87
N GLU A 44 -5.16 -26.36 16.45
CA GLU A 44 -5.30 -26.66 17.88
C GLU A 44 -4.28 -27.71 18.33
N GLY A 45 -3.62 -27.47 19.47
CA GLY A 45 -2.57 -28.34 20.00
C GLY A 45 -1.18 -28.16 19.37
N LEU A 46 -1.06 -27.44 18.24
CA LEU A 46 0.22 -26.96 17.70
C LEU A 46 0.46 -25.47 18.00
N SER A 47 -0.62 -24.69 18.15
CA SER A 47 -0.55 -23.32 18.64
C SER A 47 -0.11 -23.27 20.12
N SER A 48 0.52 -22.17 20.51
CA SER A 48 0.89 -21.85 21.90
C SER A 48 -0.32 -21.51 22.79
N GLY A 49 -1.48 -21.26 22.19
CA GLY A 49 -2.74 -20.96 22.89
C GLY A 49 -3.89 -21.88 22.48
N THR A 50 -5.13 -21.40 22.67
CA THR A 50 -6.38 -22.09 22.32
C THR A 50 -7.09 -21.37 21.16
N PRO A 51 -6.53 -21.39 19.94
CA PRO A 51 -6.97 -20.53 18.84
C PRO A 51 -8.44 -20.77 18.44
N ALA A 52 -8.99 -21.98 18.60
CA ALA A 52 -10.41 -22.22 18.33
C ALA A 52 -11.35 -21.33 19.15
N THR A 53 -11.01 -21.09 20.42
CA THR A 53 -11.77 -20.19 21.30
C THR A 53 -11.29 -18.75 21.16
N ASN A 54 -9.98 -18.54 21.13
CA ASN A 54 -9.39 -17.22 21.20
C ASN A 54 -9.69 -16.39 19.95
N THR A 55 -9.68 -16.99 18.75
CA THR A 55 -9.98 -16.28 17.51
C THR A 55 -11.40 -15.70 17.52
N ALA A 56 -12.38 -16.43 18.07
CA ALA A 56 -13.75 -15.92 18.19
C ALA A 56 -13.88 -14.74 19.17
N LEU A 57 -13.08 -14.75 20.25
CA LEU A 57 -13.07 -13.67 21.25
C LEU A 57 -12.31 -12.43 20.76
N LEU A 58 -11.24 -12.61 19.98
CA LEU A 58 -10.40 -11.51 19.50
C LEU A 58 -11.00 -10.80 18.27
N ALA A 59 -11.67 -11.53 17.38
CA ALA A 59 -12.20 -10.97 16.14
C ALA A 59 -13.04 -9.68 16.31
N PRO A 60 -14.07 -9.63 17.18
CA PRO A 60 -14.85 -8.40 17.36
C PRO A 60 -14.06 -7.25 17.99
N LYS A 61 -12.93 -7.54 18.65
CA LYS A 61 -12.06 -6.51 19.26
C LYS A 61 -11.22 -5.77 18.22
N LEU A 62 -11.18 -6.23 16.96
CA LEU A 62 -10.48 -5.56 15.87
C LEU A 62 -11.24 -4.34 15.32
N ALA A 63 -12.55 -4.24 15.56
CA ALA A 63 -13.42 -3.19 15.01
C ALA A 63 -12.96 -1.72 15.21
N PRO A 64 -12.27 -1.34 16.30
CA PRO A 64 -11.83 0.04 16.49
C PRO A 64 -10.69 0.51 15.58
N TYR A 65 -9.98 -0.39 14.90
CA TYR A 65 -8.78 -0.06 14.13
C TYR A 65 -9.12 0.05 12.64
N GLY A 66 -8.70 1.11 11.95
CA GLY A 66 -9.02 1.30 10.53
C GLY A 66 -8.26 0.38 9.57
N LEU A 67 -7.11 -0.15 10.01
CA LEU A 67 -6.27 -1.05 9.23
C LEU A 67 -5.58 -2.05 10.17
N VAL A 68 -5.82 -3.33 9.95
CA VAL A 68 -5.32 -4.42 10.79
C VAL A 68 -4.50 -5.39 9.94
N ASN A 69 -3.26 -5.64 10.35
CA ASN A 69 -2.44 -6.72 9.80
C ASN A 69 -2.33 -7.83 10.83
N VAL A 70 -2.81 -9.01 10.48
CA VAL A 70 -2.68 -10.21 11.31
C VAL A 70 -1.59 -11.12 10.76
N GLN A 71 -0.80 -11.70 11.66
CA GLN A 71 0.16 -12.78 11.38
C GLN A 71 -0.34 -14.09 12.01
N GLU A 72 0.12 -15.21 11.49
CA GLU A 72 -0.35 -16.57 11.87
C GLU A 72 -1.86 -16.78 11.75
N ASP A 73 -2.55 -16.03 10.91
CA ASP A 73 -3.94 -16.30 10.57
C ASP A 73 -4.03 -17.46 9.57
N PHE A 74 -3.85 -18.67 10.07
CA PHE A 74 -3.83 -19.91 9.31
C PHE A 74 -5.19 -20.62 9.32
N ASN A 75 -5.47 -21.41 10.38
CA ASN A 75 -6.54 -22.41 10.38
C ASN A 75 -7.89 -21.86 10.86
N TYR A 76 -7.92 -20.66 11.45
CA TYR A 76 -9.11 -20.05 12.05
C TYR A 76 -9.58 -18.78 11.33
N HIS A 77 -9.10 -18.55 10.11
CA HIS A 77 -9.45 -17.39 9.28
C HIS A 77 -10.97 -17.20 9.10
N ALA A 78 -11.72 -18.29 8.89
CA ALA A 78 -13.17 -18.20 8.77
C ALA A 78 -13.84 -17.67 10.05
N THR A 79 -13.36 -18.11 11.21
CA THR A 79 -13.82 -17.61 12.53
C THR A 79 -13.44 -16.15 12.71
N LEU A 80 -12.20 -15.77 12.36
CA LEU A 80 -11.75 -14.38 12.40
C LEU A 80 -12.67 -13.48 11.58
N TYR A 81 -12.99 -13.90 10.35
CA TYR A 81 -13.79 -13.11 9.42
C TYR A 81 -15.27 -13.09 9.77
N ALA A 82 -15.78 -14.12 10.45
CA ALA A 82 -17.15 -14.14 10.96
C ALA A 82 -17.37 -13.14 12.11
N GLY A 83 -16.34 -12.88 12.93
CA GLY A 83 -16.40 -11.94 14.04
C GLY A 83 -15.97 -10.50 13.72
N ASP A 84 -15.50 -10.25 12.50
CA ASP A 84 -15.03 -8.95 12.02
C ASP A 84 -16.04 -8.31 11.05
N ALA A 85 -16.03 -6.97 10.89
CA ALA A 85 -16.90 -6.24 9.96
C ALA A 85 -16.19 -5.28 8.96
N HIS A 86 -14.86 -5.29 8.88
CA HIS A 86 -14.11 -4.47 7.91
C HIS A 86 -14.52 -4.77 6.45
N PRO A 87 -14.82 -3.74 5.63
CA PRO A 87 -15.35 -3.94 4.28
C PRO A 87 -14.30 -4.45 3.28
N TYR A 88 -13.01 -4.20 3.49
CA TYR A 88 -11.95 -4.62 2.59
C TYR A 88 -11.03 -5.62 3.28
N ARG A 89 -10.92 -6.82 2.69
CA ARG A 89 -10.24 -7.95 3.31
C ARG A 89 -9.45 -8.74 2.29
N THR A 90 -8.28 -9.21 2.67
CA THR A 90 -7.49 -10.10 1.83
C THR A 90 -8.08 -11.51 1.84
N ALA A 91 -8.05 -12.22 0.71
CA ALA A 91 -8.33 -13.64 0.73
C ALA A 91 -7.21 -14.40 1.49
N THR A 92 -7.59 -15.42 2.25
CA THR A 92 -6.61 -16.34 2.86
C THR A 92 -5.78 -17.05 1.81
N SER A 93 -4.51 -17.28 2.14
CA SER A 93 -3.57 -18.11 1.37
C SER A 93 -3.67 -19.61 1.71
N GLY A 94 -4.52 -19.98 2.68
CA GLY A 94 -4.71 -21.34 3.16
C GLY A 94 -4.28 -21.54 4.62
N GLY A 95 -4.54 -22.73 5.15
CA GLY A 95 -4.09 -23.11 6.50
C GLY A 95 -2.58 -23.33 6.58
N ALA A 96 -2.08 -23.66 7.77
CA ALA A 96 -0.67 -23.94 7.99
C ALA A 96 -0.17 -25.03 7.02
N ALA A 97 1.10 -24.92 6.61
CA ALA A 97 1.76 -25.65 5.54
C ALA A 97 1.44 -25.19 4.10
N PHE A 98 0.30 -24.57 3.86
CA PHE A 98 -0.10 -24.10 2.52
C PHE A 98 -0.11 -22.57 2.41
N GLY A 99 -0.60 -21.89 3.45
CA GLY A 99 -0.68 -20.44 3.52
C GLY A 99 0.53 -19.79 4.19
N ASP A 100 0.67 -18.50 3.96
CA ASP A 100 1.68 -17.64 4.60
C ASP A 100 1.22 -17.10 5.97
N GLY A 101 -0.07 -17.23 6.30
CA GLY A 101 -0.65 -16.78 7.57
C GLY A 101 -0.77 -15.26 7.69
N LEU A 102 -0.65 -14.52 6.58
CA LEU A 102 -0.69 -13.06 6.58
C LEU A 102 -2.02 -12.59 6.02
N ASN A 103 -2.82 -11.85 6.78
CA ASN A 103 -4.05 -11.25 6.25
C ASN A 103 -4.20 -9.81 6.72
N THR A 104 -4.98 -9.05 5.96
CA THR A 104 -5.29 -7.65 6.25
C THR A 104 -6.79 -7.45 6.26
N LEU A 105 -7.26 -6.69 7.25
CA LEU A 105 -8.63 -6.21 7.39
C LEU A 105 -8.59 -4.68 7.39
N SER A 106 -9.40 -4.03 6.57
CA SER A 106 -9.32 -2.58 6.39
C SER A 106 -10.66 -1.91 6.14
N ASN A 107 -10.81 -0.71 6.67
CA ASN A 107 -11.88 0.23 6.34
C ASN A 107 -11.60 0.98 5.03
N TYR A 108 -10.40 0.84 4.47
CA TYR A 108 -9.96 1.54 3.28
C TYR A 108 -9.80 0.57 2.10
N PRO A 109 -10.24 0.94 0.89
CA PRO A 109 -9.98 0.12 -0.28
C PRO A 109 -8.50 0.02 -0.55
N PHE A 110 -8.05 -1.13 -1.04
CA PHE A 110 -6.67 -1.35 -1.43
C PHE A 110 -6.57 -2.00 -2.81
N SER A 111 -5.39 -1.88 -3.40
CA SER A 111 -5.04 -2.49 -4.69
C SER A 111 -3.65 -3.10 -4.63
N ASP A 112 -3.24 -3.76 -5.72
CA ASP A 112 -1.89 -4.31 -5.90
C ASP A 112 -1.45 -5.30 -4.82
N PHE A 113 -2.40 -6.01 -4.22
CA PHE A 113 -2.12 -7.02 -3.22
C PHE A 113 -1.22 -8.11 -3.77
N THR A 114 -0.06 -8.28 -3.16
CA THR A 114 0.97 -9.24 -3.57
C THR A 114 1.52 -9.96 -2.34
N ARG A 115 1.70 -11.28 -2.43
CA ARG A 115 2.34 -12.11 -1.40
C ARG A 115 3.71 -12.55 -1.90
N ILE A 116 4.74 -12.39 -1.06
CA ILE A 116 6.13 -12.69 -1.39
C ILE A 116 6.68 -13.66 -0.35
N LYS A 117 7.01 -14.87 -0.80
CA LYS A 117 7.66 -15.88 0.05
C LYS A 117 9.10 -15.45 0.38
N TRP A 118 9.54 -15.75 1.60
CA TRP A 118 10.94 -15.60 1.96
C TRP A 118 11.85 -16.52 1.14
N ASN A 119 12.98 -15.98 0.67
CA ASN A 119 13.99 -16.74 -0.07
C ASN A 119 14.78 -17.70 0.83
N GLN A 120 14.86 -17.39 2.12
CA GLN A 120 15.56 -18.20 3.12
C GLN A 120 14.64 -18.43 4.33
N CYS A 121 14.72 -19.62 4.89
CA CYS A 121 14.02 -20.04 6.10
C CYS A 121 14.91 -21.05 6.86
N ASN A 122 14.59 -21.30 8.13
CA ASN A 122 15.20 -22.34 8.95
C ASN A 122 14.15 -22.99 9.86
N GLY A 123 14.35 -24.25 10.24
CA GLY A 123 13.49 -24.95 11.20
C GLY A 123 12.06 -25.15 10.70
N THR A 124 11.10 -25.07 11.63
CA THR A 124 9.67 -25.26 11.35
C THR A 124 9.08 -24.19 10.44
N ASP A 125 9.68 -23.00 10.39
CA ASP A 125 9.26 -21.91 9.50
C ASP A 125 9.40 -22.28 8.01
N CYS A 126 10.23 -23.28 7.67
CA CYS A 126 10.30 -23.83 6.31
C CYS A 126 9.11 -24.72 5.92
N LEU A 127 8.30 -25.17 6.87
CA LEU A 127 7.17 -26.05 6.63
C LEU A 127 5.95 -25.33 6.06
N THR A 128 5.94 -23.98 6.10
CA THR A 128 4.87 -23.14 5.56
C THR A 128 5.49 -22.00 4.74
N PRO A 129 4.83 -21.46 3.70
CA PRO A 129 5.41 -20.41 2.87
C PRO A 129 5.39 -19.03 3.55
N LYS A 130 6.07 -18.87 4.70
CA LYS A 130 6.21 -17.56 5.37
C LYS A 130 6.80 -16.52 4.41
N GLY A 131 6.46 -15.27 4.66
CA GLY A 131 6.79 -14.19 3.77
C GLY A 131 6.38 -12.82 4.30
N PHE A 132 6.09 -11.96 3.34
CA PHE A 132 5.40 -10.69 3.57
C PHE A 132 4.37 -10.45 2.47
N SER A 133 3.35 -9.66 2.76
CA SER A 133 2.43 -9.13 1.76
C SER A 133 2.60 -7.63 1.61
N TYR A 134 2.35 -7.14 0.40
CA TYR A 134 2.32 -5.73 0.02
C TYR A 134 0.93 -5.39 -0.51
N MET A 135 0.45 -4.18 -0.23
CA MET A 135 -0.71 -3.57 -0.89
C MET A 135 -0.59 -2.06 -0.90
N ARG A 136 -1.35 -1.42 -1.80
CA ARG A 136 -1.53 0.03 -1.80
C ARG A 136 -2.92 0.38 -1.27
N VAL A 137 -2.97 0.91 -0.05
CA VAL A 137 -4.19 1.38 0.61
C VAL A 137 -4.51 2.80 0.16
N ARG A 138 -5.77 3.08 -0.15
CA ARG A 138 -6.27 4.39 -0.54
C ARG A 138 -6.99 5.04 0.65
N LEU A 139 -6.33 5.98 1.31
CA LEU A 139 -6.89 6.71 2.47
C LEU A 139 -7.97 7.70 2.05
N ALA A 140 -7.78 8.32 0.89
CA ALA A 140 -8.71 9.20 0.18
C ALA A 140 -8.32 9.24 -1.30
N ASP A 141 -9.08 9.94 -2.14
CA ASP A 141 -8.81 10.09 -3.56
C ASP A 141 -7.38 10.62 -3.82
N GLY A 142 -6.55 9.79 -4.48
CA GLY A 142 -5.15 10.08 -4.76
C GLY A 142 -4.20 10.07 -3.56
N VAL A 143 -4.68 9.71 -2.38
CA VAL A 143 -3.90 9.60 -1.13
C VAL A 143 -3.59 8.14 -0.87
N LEU A 144 -2.39 7.73 -1.29
CA LEU A 144 -2.00 6.32 -1.39
C LEU A 144 -0.88 6.00 -0.37
N LEU A 145 -1.09 4.94 0.40
CA LEU A 145 -0.16 4.42 1.41
C LEU A 145 0.25 2.99 1.04
N ASP A 146 1.55 2.75 0.92
CA ASP A 146 2.10 1.42 0.69
C ASP A 146 2.23 0.67 2.02
N VAL A 147 1.47 -0.42 2.17
CA VAL A 147 1.34 -1.18 3.43
C VAL A 147 1.96 -2.56 3.30
N TYR A 148 2.72 -2.96 4.32
CA TYR A 148 3.38 -4.24 4.42
C TYR A 148 2.94 -5.01 5.66
N ASN A 149 2.62 -6.29 5.48
CA ASN A 149 2.42 -7.27 6.55
C ASN A 149 3.56 -8.29 6.47
N ALA A 150 4.34 -8.52 7.52
CA ALA A 150 5.48 -9.44 7.46
C ALA A 150 5.59 -10.34 8.69
N HIS A 151 6.11 -11.55 8.48
CA HIS A 151 6.44 -12.48 9.56
C HIS A 151 7.73 -13.25 9.22
N PRO A 152 8.93 -12.72 9.56
CA PRO A 152 10.23 -13.38 9.37
C PRO A 152 10.41 -14.64 10.23
N ASN A 153 11.53 -15.35 10.02
CA ASN A 153 11.88 -16.57 10.73
C ASN A 153 11.88 -16.39 12.25
N ALA A 154 11.14 -17.26 12.95
CA ALA A 154 11.14 -17.34 14.41
C ALA A 154 12.42 -18.02 14.94
N GLY A 155 12.58 -18.05 16.26
CA GLY A 155 13.68 -18.76 16.91
C GLY A 155 14.98 -17.96 17.08
N VAL A 156 15.92 -18.56 17.80
CA VAL A 156 17.17 -17.92 18.25
C VAL A 156 18.43 -18.75 17.97
N GLU A 157 18.29 -19.89 17.32
CA GLU A 157 19.44 -20.68 16.89
C GLU A 157 20.17 -19.98 15.75
N ALA A 158 21.46 -20.28 15.56
CA ALA A 158 22.28 -19.58 14.55
C ALA A 158 21.66 -19.58 13.14
N GLY A 159 20.99 -20.67 12.75
CA GLY A 159 20.25 -20.78 11.49
C GLY A 159 19.03 -19.86 11.42
N ASP A 160 18.29 -19.71 12.52
CA ASP A 160 17.12 -18.83 12.63
C ASP A 160 17.52 -17.37 12.47
N LEU A 161 18.58 -16.96 13.19
CA LEU A 161 19.14 -15.61 13.11
C LEU A 161 19.59 -15.29 11.68
N SER A 162 20.27 -16.24 11.02
CA SER A 162 20.71 -16.07 9.63
C SER A 162 19.56 -15.93 8.66
N ALA A 163 18.54 -16.79 8.76
CA ALA A 163 17.35 -16.73 7.91
C ALA A 163 16.60 -15.41 8.13
N ARG A 164 16.40 -15.00 9.39
CA ARG A 164 15.73 -13.74 9.71
C ARG A 164 16.47 -12.53 9.17
N ARG A 165 17.81 -12.47 9.28
CA ARG A 165 18.59 -11.38 8.66
C ARG A 165 18.37 -11.29 7.15
N ALA A 166 18.34 -12.45 6.47
CA ALA A 166 18.04 -12.49 5.04
C ALA A 166 16.61 -12.06 4.72
N ASN A 167 15.61 -12.41 5.54
CA ASN A 167 14.22 -11.96 5.39
C ASN A 167 14.11 -10.43 5.51
N ILE A 168 14.75 -9.85 6.53
CA ILE A 168 14.77 -8.41 6.75
C ILE A 168 15.44 -7.68 5.57
N GLY A 169 16.56 -8.19 5.07
CA GLY A 169 17.22 -7.65 3.88
C GLY A 169 16.35 -7.74 2.61
N GLN A 170 15.64 -8.86 2.42
CA GLN A 170 14.70 -9.05 1.31
C GLN A 170 13.54 -8.03 1.37
N LEU A 171 12.93 -7.83 2.54
CA LEU A 171 11.88 -6.83 2.73
C LEU A 171 12.40 -5.41 2.47
N ALA A 172 13.59 -5.09 2.98
CA ALA A 172 14.20 -3.78 2.78
C ALA A 172 14.41 -3.47 1.28
N GLN A 173 14.98 -4.40 0.52
CA GLN A 173 15.17 -4.25 -0.93
C GLN A 173 13.84 -4.12 -1.68
N PHE A 174 12.82 -4.87 -1.24
CA PHE A 174 11.49 -4.77 -1.83
C PHE A 174 10.87 -3.39 -1.61
N ILE A 175 10.97 -2.81 -0.41
CA ILE A 175 10.46 -1.45 -0.11
C ILE A 175 11.19 -0.40 -0.96
N GLN A 176 12.51 -0.50 -1.09
CA GLN A 176 13.31 0.41 -1.94
C GLN A 176 12.85 0.40 -3.39
N THR A 177 12.44 -0.76 -3.90
CA THR A 177 12.01 -0.92 -5.30
C THR A 177 10.54 -0.58 -5.50
N TRP A 178 9.65 -1.09 -4.66
CA TRP A 178 8.19 -1.03 -4.87
C TRP A 178 7.52 0.21 -4.27
N SER A 179 8.20 0.87 -3.34
CA SER A 179 7.69 2.05 -2.63
C SER A 179 8.62 3.25 -2.77
N ALA A 180 9.46 3.30 -3.81
CA ALA A 180 10.30 4.47 -4.08
C ALA A 180 9.44 5.73 -4.22
N GLY A 181 9.70 6.75 -3.39
CA GLY A 181 8.94 8.01 -3.40
C GLY A 181 7.53 7.93 -2.78
N ASN A 182 7.11 6.81 -2.22
CA ASN A 182 5.80 6.66 -1.57
C ASN A 182 5.89 6.70 -0.04
N ALA A 183 4.80 7.08 0.62
CA ALA A 183 4.64 6.84 2.04
C ALA A 183 4.49 5.34 2.30
N VAL A 184 5.07 4.85 3.39
CA VAL A 184 5.17 3.43 3.73
C VAL A 184 4.70 3.19 5.16
N LEU A 185 3.98 2.09 5.37
CA LEU A 185 3.66 1.52 6.67
C LEU A 185 4.00 0.03 6.68
N VAL A 186 4.90 -0.38 7.56
CA VAL A 186 5.25 -1.78 7.81
C VAL A 186 4.68 -2.18 9.17
N MET A 187 3.92 -3.27 9.19
CA MET A 187 3.32 -3.84 10.38
C MET A 187 3.69 -5.32 10.41
N MET A 188 4.42 -5.75 11.44
CA MET A 188 5.02 -7.07 11.42
C MET A 188 5.19 -7.66 12.81
N ASP A 189 5.09 -8.98 12.89
CA ASP A 189 5.83 -9.74 13.88
C ASP A 189 7.26 -9.87 13.35
N SER A 190 8.21 -9.10 13.89
CA SER A 190 9.58 -9.11 13.38
C SER A 190 10.41 -10.27 13.90
N ASN A 191 9.91 -11.05 14.88
CA ASN A 191 10.67 -12.05 15.63
C ASN A 191 11.98 -11.53 16.28
N THR A 192 12.17 -10.21 16.36
CA THR A 192 13.40 -9.63 16.89
C THR A 192 13.19 -8.38 17.74
N ARG A 193 14.20 -8.12 18.57
CA ARG A 193 14.30 -6.95 19.45
C ARG A 193 15.54 -6.17 19.07
N TYR A 194 15.55 -4.86 19.28
CA TYR A 194 16.74 -4.02 19.09
C TYR A 194 17.93 -4.50 19.89
N THR A 195 17.69 -5.04 21.09
CA THR A 195 18.72 -5.59 21.98
C THR A 195 19.39 -6.85 21.42
N ARG A 196 18.81 -7.54 20.44
CA ARG A 196 19.40 -8.74 19.87
C ARG A 196 20.58 -8.39 18.95
N SER A 197 21.79 -8.74 19.37
CA SER A 197 23.04 -8.36 18.68
C SER A 197 23.18 -8.95 17.29
N ASP A 198 22.67 -10.17 17.11
CA ASP A 198 22.92 -10.97 15.92
C ASP A 198 21.87 -10.75 14.84
N ASP A 199 20.99 -9.75 14.98
CA ASP A 199 19.97 -9.39 14.00
C ASP A 199 20.16 -7.98 13.44
N ASN A 200 19.47 -7.71 12.34
CA ASN A 200 19.64 -6.52 11.52
C ASN A 200 18.36 -5.67 11.38
N ILE A 201 17.44 -5.65 12.34
CA ILE A 201 16.21 -4.83 12.23
C ILE A 201 16.49 -3.34 11.98
N ARG A 202 17.64 -2.85 12.46
CA ARG A 202 18.12 -1.48 12.18
C ARG A 202 18.40 -1.24 10.69
N GLU A 203 18.76 -2.26 9.93
CA GLU A 203 18.99 -2.19 8.49
C GLU A 203 17.69 -1.84 7.76
N LEU A 204 16.58 -2.49 8.09
CA LEU A 204 15.27 -2.20 7.51
C LEU A 204 14.90 -0.72 7.67
N ILE A 205 15.13 -0.21 8.88
CA ILE A 205 14.81 1.17 9.25
C ILE A 205 15.73 2.15 8.51
N ALA A 206 17.04 1.99 8.66
CA ALA A 206 18.02 2.94 8.11
C ALA A 206 18.03 2.96 6.57
N SER A 207 17.94 1.79 5.93
CA SER A 207 18.00 1.67 4.46
C SER A 207 16.74 2.16 3.74
N ASN A 208 15.63 2.31 4.46
CA ASN A 208 14.35 2.74 3.90
C ASN A 208 13.88 4.10 4.44
N GLY A 209 14.59 4.70 5.40
CA GLY A 209 14.19 5.93 6.05
C GLY A 209 12.88 5.76 6.84
N LEU A 210 12.71 4.62 7.51
CA LEU A 210 11.54 4.38 8.36
C LEU A 210 11.77 4.92 9.77
N THR A 211 10.67 5.17 10.48
CA THR A 211 10.60 5.56 11.88
C THR A 211 9.76 4.53 12.63
N ASP A 212 10.17 4.16 13.85
CA ASP A 212 9.39 3.32 14.77
C ASP A 212 8.67 4.23 15.78
N PRO A 213 7.32 4.26 15.84
CA PRO A 213 6.59 5.05 16.83
C PRO A 213 6.95 4.73 18.29
N TRP A 214 7.40 3.51 18.59
CA TRP A 214 7.88 3.16 19.93
C TRP A 214 9.13 3.97 20.28
N LEU A 215 10.08 4.04 19.33
CA LEU A 215 11.29 4.82 19.51
C LEU A 215 10.98 6.31 19.56
N GLU A 216 10.14 6.80 18.65
CA GLU A 216 9.81 8.22 18.56
C GLU A 216 9.04 8.73 19.78
N LEU A 217 8.00 8.01 20.21
CA LEU A 217 7.06 8.51 21.22
C LEU A 217 7.36 8.03 22.64
N ILE A 218 8.00 6.88 22.81
CA ILE A 218 8.17 6.24 24.13
C ILE A 218 9.62 6.15 24.56
N LYS A 219 10.50 5.60 23.71
CA LYS A 219 11.85 5.21 24.12
C LYS A 219 12.93 6.26 23.86
N GLY A 220 12.72 7.13 22.87
CA GLY A 220 13.67 8.14 22.40
C GLY A 220 14.75 7.59 21.46
N SER A 221 15.39 6.47 21.80
CA SER A 221 16.41 5.84 20.96
C SER A 221 16.42 4.32 21.07
N ALA A 222 16.84 3.65 20.00
CA ALA A 222 16.95 2.20 19.99
C ALA A 222 17.91 1.73 21.10
N PRO A 223 17.52 0.77 21.96
CA PRO A 223 18.44 0.13 22.90
C PRO A 223 19.71 -0.38 22.19
N ALA A 224 20.85 -0.43 22.89
CA ALA A 224 22.07 -0.95 22.30
C ALA A 224 21.93 -2.44 21.95
N ALA A 225 22.46 -2.84 20.78
CA ALA A 225 22.61 -4.25 20.44
C ALA A 225 23.51 -4.95 21.47
N GLY A 226 23.08 -6.12 21.97
CA GLY A 226 23.74 -6.86 23.03
C GLY A 226 23.39 -6.42 24.46
N ALA A 227 22.61 -5.35 24.65
CA ALA A 227 22.09 -5.01 25.96
C ALA A 227 21.06 -6.02 26.47
N ALA A 228 20.78 -6.03 27.77
CA ALA A 228 19.74 -6.87 28.35
C ALA A 228 18.37 -6.59 27.71
N PRO A 229 17.58 -7.63 27.36
CA PRO A 229 16.28 -7.43 26.73
C PRO A 229 15.30 -6.72 27.67
N LEU A 230 14.53 -5.79 27.12
CA LEU A 230 13.47 -5.08 27.85
C LEU A 230 12.20 -5.94 27.86
N LEU A 231 12.18 -6.98 28.69
CA LEU A 231 11.08 -7.94 28.72
C LEU A 231 9.78 -7.31 29.23
N CYS A 232 8.66 -7.74 28.67
CA CYS A 232 7.32 -7.31 29.05
C CYS A 232 6.74 -8.19 30.17
N GLY A 233 5.97 -7.58 31.07
CA GLY A 233 5.05 -8.30 31.95
C GLY A 233 3.74 -8.64 31.23
N THR A 234 2.81 -9.23 31.98
CA THR A 234 1.44 -9.54 31.51
C THR A 234 0.44 -8.90 32.47
N PRO A 235 -0.27 -7.82 32.08
CA PRO A 235 -0.22 -7.15 30.78
C PRO A 235 1.09 -6.35 30.53
N PRO A 236 1.45 -6.08 29.26
CA PRO A 236 2.62 -5.29 28.90
C PRO A 236 2.46 -3.81 29.25
N THR A 237 3.58 -3.13 29.41
CA THR A 237 3.66 -1.66 29.47
C THR A 237 4.37 -1.12 28.24
N ASN A 238 4.11 0.12 27.82
CA ASN A 238 4.77 0.68 26.64
C ASN A 238 6.31 0.83 26.79
N SER A 239 6.83 0.77 28.02
CA SER A 239 8.27 0.88 28.29
C SER A 239 9.08 -0.38 27.97
N CYS A 240 8.43 -1.55 27.86
CA CYS A 240 9.08 -2.80 27.45
C CYS A 240 9.16 -2.91 25.92
N GLU A 241 9.87 -3.94 25.44
CA GLU A 241 10.05 -4.22 24.02
C GLU A 241 9.46 -5.59 23.63
N VAL A 242 8.46 -5.57 22.74
CA VAL A 242 7.93 -6.74 22.03
C VAL A 242 8.67 -6.96 20.71
N VAL A 243 8.49 -8.14 20.11
CA VAL A 243 9.05 -8.45 18.78
C VAL A 243 8.20 -7.90 17.63
N ASP A 244 6.94 -7.59 17.88
CA ASP A 244 6.07 -6.91 16.94
C ASP A 244 6.51 -5.45 16.74
N LYS A 245 6.50 -4.98 15.49
CA LYS A 245 6.93 -3.62 15.12
C LYS A 245 5.91 -2.99 14.19
N ILE A 246 5.71 -1.68 14.38
CA ILE A 246 5.11 -0.80 13.39
C ILE A 246 6.21 0.18 12.98
N LEU A 247 6.48 0.28 11.68
CA LEU A 247 7.46 1.21 11.13
C LEU A 247 6.79 2.03 10.04
N TYR A 248 7.08 3.31 9.92
CA TYR A 248 6.45 4.17 8.93
C TYR A 248 7.41 5.15 8.30
N ARG A 249 7.06 5.66 7.12
CA ARG A 249 7.75 6.77 6.45
C ARG A 249 6.70 7.59 5.71
N ASP A 250 6.79 8.91 5.82
CA ASP A 250 5.95 9.82 5.06
C ASP A 250 6.50 10.06 3.64
N ALA A 251 5.83 10.90 2.86
CA ALA A 251 6.33 11.34 1.57
C ALA A 251 5.84 12.77 1.26
N PRO A 252 6.47 13.49 0.32
CA PRO A 252 6.07 14.87 0.00
C PRO A 252 4.58 15.05 -0.35
N GLN A 253 3.94 14.01 -0.87
CA GLN A 253 2.52 13.97 -1.22
C GLN A 253 1.59 13.48 -0.08
N LEU A 254 2.15 12.88 0.97
CA LEU A 254 1.41 12.33 2.10
C LEU A 254 2.26 12.40 3.38
N THR A 255 1.94 13.37 4.22
CA THR A 255 2.50 13.47 5.58
C THR A 255 1.87 12.41 6.46
N LEU A 256 2.70 11.71 7.24
CA LEU A 256 2.29 10.77 8.29
C LEU A 256 3.01 11.15 9.58
N VAL A 257 2.27 11.27 10.67
CA VAL A 257 2.82 11.60 12.00
C VAL A 257 2.24 10.62 13.01
N ALA A 258 3.10 9.85 13.68
CA ALA A 258 2.64 9.02 14.77
C ALA A 258 2.22 9.91 15.95
N ASN A 259 1.03 9.69 16.48
CA ASN A 259 0.53 10.41 17.66
C ASN A 259 0.19 9.46 18.83
N ARG A 260 0.24 8.14 18.59
CA ARG A 260 0.06 7.11 19.61
C ARG A 260 0.89 5.87 19.32
N TYR A 261 1.43 5.30 20.38
CA TYR A 261 1.91 3.92 20.46
C TYR A 261 1.28 3.27 21.68
N GLN A 262 0.72 2.07 21.53
CA GLN A 262 0.09 1.35 22.64
C GLN A 262 0.20 -0.17 22.46
N LEU A 263 0.85 -0.83 23.41
CA LEU A 263 0.70 -2.28 23.61
C LEU A 263 -0.60 -2.56 24.35
N ASP A 264 -1.25 -3.69 24.04
CA ASP A 264 -2.51 -4.03 24.69
C ASP A 264 -2.38 -4.19 26.22
N GLY A 265 -3.00 -3.27 26.97
CA GLY A 265 -2.95 -3.25 28.43
C GLY A 265 -4.03 -4.09 29.13
N GLY A 266 -4.73 -4.98 28.42
CA GLY A 266 -5.82 -5.77 28.99
C GLY A 266 -7.05 -5.96 28.09
N GLY A 267 -7.07 -5.42 26.87
CA GLY A 267 -8.22 -5.47 25.97
C GLY A 267 -8.39 -6.83 25.28
N PHE A 268 -7.30 -7.56 25.02
CA PHE A 268 -7.27 -8.83 24.31
C PHE A 268 -7.01 -10.01 25.26
N TYR A 269 -7.89 -10.14 26.25
CA TYR A 269 -7.85 -11.19 27.27
C TYR A 269 -9.20 -11.91 27.37
N ASP A 270 -9.17 -13.17 27.79
CA ASP A 270 -10.36 -13.94 28.13
C ASP A 270 -10.94 -13.55 29.50
N SER A 271 -12.07 -14.16 29.88
CA SER A 271 -12.71 -13.91 31.17
C SER A 271 -11.89 -14.38 32.38
N ALA A 272 -10.88 -15.22 32.19
CA ALA A 272 -9.95 -15.67 33.21
C ALA A 272 -8.69 -14.78 33.30
N GLY A 273 -8.60 -13.72 32.50
CA GLY A 273 -7.45 -12.83 32.45
C GLY A 273 -6.24 -13.40 31.74
N LYS A 274 -6.42 -14.39 30.83
CA LYS A 274 -5.35 -14.89 29.96
C LYS A 274 -5.35 -14.18 28.61
N PRO A 275 -4.17 -13.86 28.05
CA PRO A 275 -4.06 -13.30 26.70
C PRO A 275 -4.73 -14.18 25.64
N LEU A 276 -5.31 -13.56 24.60
CA LEU A 276 -5.92 -14.28 23.47
C LEU A 276 -4.89 -14.75 22.43
N SER A 277 -3.63 -14.36 22.56
CA SER A 277 -2.48 -14.84 21.78
C SER A 277 -1.24 -14.80 22.68
N ASP A 278 -0.19 -15.51 22.30
CA ASP A 278 1.14 -15.39 22.92
C ASP A 278 1.86 -14.07 22.57
N HIS A 279 1.34 -13.33 21.60
CA HIS A 279 1.74 -11.96 21.30
C HIS A 279 0.78 -10.92 21.90
N TYR A 280 1.30 -9.71 22.10
CA TYR A 280 0.47 -8.56 22.47
C TYR A 280 0.12 -7.75 21.23
N PRO A 281 -1.18 -7.48 20.97
CA PRO A 281 -1.57 -6.57 19.90
C PRO A 281 -0.88 -5.21 20.07
N LEU A 282 -0.29 -4.72 18.98
CA LEU A 282 0.41 -3.45 18.96
C LEU A 282 -0.39 -2.45 18.11
N HIS A 283 -0.90 -1.40 18.78
CA HIS A 283 -1.63 -0.28 18.17
C HIS A 283 -0.71 0.92 17.97
N ALA A 284 -0.79 1.53 16.79
CA ALA A 284 -0.34 2.89 16.57
C ALA A 284 -1.45 3.73 15.95
N GLN A 285 -1.45 5.02 16.23
CA GLN A 285 -2.31 5.98 15.56
C GLN A 285 -1.45 6.99 14.82
N PHE A 286 -1.88 7.34 13.61
CA PHE A 286 -1.24 8.30 12.75
C PHE A 286 -2.20 9.41 12.38
N GLY A 287 -1.77 10.66 12.55
CA GLY A 287 -2.35 11.77 11.80
C GLY A 287 -1.78 11.76 10.38
N TRP A 288 -2.65 11.94 9.38
CA TRP A 288 -2.20 12.05 8.00
C TRP A 288 -2.73 13.31 7.33
N ALA A 289 -1.96 13.86 6.39
CA ALA A 289 -2.32 15.03 5.61
C ALA A 289 -1.80 14.91 4.17
N VAL A 290 -2.59 15.38 3.22
CA VAL A 290 -2.20 15.50 1.81
C VAL A 290 -1.19 16.62 1.65
N GLY A 291 -0.18 16.40 0.80
CA GLY A 291 0.82 17.41 0.48
C GLY A 291 0.21 18.72 -0.04
N ASP A 292 0.76 19.84 0.43
CA ASP A 292 0.33 21.19 0.08
C ASP A 292 0.96 21.70 -1.24
N ARG A 293 2.09 21.11 -1.63
CA ARG A 293 2.85 21.42 -2.86
C ARG A 293 2.88 20.29 -3.88
N LEU A 294 2.78 19.05 -3.43
CA LEU A 294 2.82 17.86 -4.26
C LEU A 294 1.65 16.94 -3.90
N ARG A 295 0.99 16.39 -4.93
CA ARG A 295 -0.12 15.45 -4.77
C ARG A 295 -0.02 14.37 -5.84
N THR A 296 -0.70 13.26 -5.62
CA THR A 296 -0.89 12.22 -6.64
C THR A 296 -2.37 12.07 -6.95
N SER A 297 -2.68 11.59 -8.15
CA SER A 297 -4.01 11.07 -8.46
C SER A 297 -4.14 9.61 -8.01
N ASP A 298 -5.35 9.08 -8.09
CA ASP A 298 -5.52 7.62 -8.20
C ASP A 298 -4.81 7.09 -9.45
N GLN A 299 -4.58 5.77 -9.46
CA GLN A 299 -3.93 5.07 -10.55
C GLN A 299 -4.89 4.08 -11.19
N PHE A 300 -4.89 4.00 -12.52
CA PHE A 300 -5.79 3.15 -13.29
C PHE A 300 -5.01 2.24 -14.24
N GLY A 301 -5.40 0.96 -14.30
CA GLY A 301 -4.71 -0.08 -15.08
C GLY A 301 -4.44 -1.36 -14.28
N GLY A 302 -3.61 -2.23 -14.84
CA GLY A 302 -3.34 -3.57 -14.33
C GLY A 302 -2.30 -3.63 -13.22
N PRO A 303 -2.29 -4.71 -12.41
CA PRO A 303 -1.33 -4.91 -11.32
C PRO A 303 0.04 -5.45 -11.80
N HIS A 304 0.29 -5.44 -13.11
CA HIS A 304 1.50 -6.02 -13.69
C HIS A 304 2.67 -5.02 -13.70
N GLY A 305 3.86 -5.46 -14.08
CA GLY A 305 5.06 -4.63 -14.08
C GLY A 305 5.55 -4.28 -12.68
N ILE A 306 6.56 -3.42 -12.60
CA ILE A 306 7.13 -2.88 -11.36
C ILE A 306 6.55 -1.48 -11.13
N PRO A 307 6.18 -1.10 -9.88
CA PRO A 307 5.74 0.26 -9.59
C PRO A 307 6.79 1.31 -9.91
N PHE A 308 6.33 2.48 -10.34
CA PHE A 308 7.17 3.68 -10.44
C PHE A 308 6.46 4.91 -9.87
N ASN A 309 7.25 5.87 -9.42
CA ASN A 309 6.79 7.18 -8.99
C ASN A 309 7.89 8.20 -9.29
N ASP A 310 7.59 9.22 -10.09
CA ASP A 310 8.55 10.28 -10.45
C ASP A 310 8.99 11.17 -9.26
N LEU A 311 8.33 11.06 -8.11
CA LEU A 311 8.77 11.65 -6.84
C LEU A 311 9.96 10.91 -6.22
N ALA A 312 10.28 9.69 -6.68
CA ALA A 312 11.42 8.93 -6.19
C ALA A 312 12.73 9.70 -6.43
N GLY A 313 13.46 9.96 -5.33
CA GLY A 313 14.75 10.66 -5.38
C GLY A 313 14.67 12.17 -5.63
N ASN A 314 13.48 12.79 -5.51
CA ASN A 314 13.29 14.23 -5.72
C ASN A 314 12.13 14.80 -4.87
N THR A 315 12.45 15.69 -3.92
CA THR A 315 11.48 16.24 -2.94
C THR A 315 10.94 17.63 -3.30
N GLY A 316 11.28 18.18 -4.47
CA GLY A 316 10.86 19.52 -4.91
C GLY A 316 10.18 19.50 -6.27
N GLY A 317 9.18 20.38 -6.46
CA GLY A 317 8.54 20.61 -7.75
C GLY A 317 9.60 21.01 -8.78
N ARG A 318 9.93 20.11 -9.69
CA ARG A 318 10.83 20.41 -10.79
C ARG A 318 9.98 20.79 -12.01
N PRO A 319 10.22 21.96 -12.62
CA PRO A 319 9.64 22.28 -13.90
C PRO A 319 10.00 21.20 -14.92
N LEU A 320 9.01 20.79 -15.72
CA LEU A 320 9.24 19.91 -16.85
C LEU A 320 9.67 20.75 -18.05
N SER A 321 10.67 20.29 -18.80
CA SER A 321 11.07 20.84 -20.10
C SER A 321 10.47 20.08 -21.27
N GLY A 322 9.92 18.89 -21.04
CA GLY A 322 9.27 18.10 -22.07
C GLY A 322 8.76 16.75 -21.59
N VAL A 323 8.09 16.05 -22.49
CA VAL A 323 7.68 14.66 -22.31
C VAL A 323 7.98 13.85 -23.56
N THR A 324 8.34 12.58 -23.38
CA THR A 324 8.53 11.62 -24.46
C THR A 324 7.57 10.46 -24.24
N LEU A 325 6.72 10.20 -25.22
CA LEU A 325 5.79 9.08 -25.23
C LEU A 325 6.26 8.07 -26.28
N ARG A 326 6.06 6.78 -26.01
CA ARG A 326 6.28 5.70 -26.99
C ARG A 326 5.01 4.88 -27.11
N GLY A 327 4.51 4.72 -28.33
CA GLY A 327 3.31 3.92 -28.52
C GLY A 327 3.15 3.34 -29.91
N GLY A 328 2.30 2.33 -30.00
CA GLY A 328 1.85 1.67 -31.22
C GLY A 328 0.45 1.11 -31.02
N ALA A 329 0.34 -0.21 -30.85
CA ALA A 329 -0.92 -0.83 -30.46
C ALA A 329 -1.32 -0.49 -29.01
N ARG A 330 -0.34 -0.24 -28.14
CA ARG A 330 -0.49 0.14 -26.73
C ARG A 330 0.45 1.29 -26.38
N LEU A 331 0.45 1.74 -25.12
CA LEU A 331 1.46 2.66 -24.60
C LEU A 331 2.69 1.85 -24.15
N ASP A 332 3.72 1.83 -24.98
CA ASP A 332 4.97 1.11 -24.70
C ASP A 332 5.80 1.80 -23.61
N GLY A 333 5.86 3.14 -23.62
CA GLY A 333 6.70 3.87 -22.68
C GLY A 333 6.31 5.34 -22.51
N LEU A 334 6.73 5.89 -21.38
CA LEU A 334 6.45 7.25 -20.95
C LEU A 334 7.67 7.79 -20.22
N GLY A 335 8.09 9.01 -20.55
CA GLY A 335 9.08 9.71 -19.76
C GLY A 335 8.88 11.21 -19.71
N VAL A 336 9.26 11.79 -18.57
CA VAL A 336 9.30 13.23 -18.35
C VAL A 336 10.75 13.72 -18.41
N ILE A 337 10.95 14.85 -19.06
CA ILE A 337 12.24 15.53 -19.16
C ILE A 337 12.20 16.68 -18.18
N LEU A 338 13.08 16.63 -17.18
CA LEU A 338 13.24 17.70 -16.21
C LEU A 338 13.95 18.90 -16.87
N ASP A 339 13.79 20.09 -16.32
CA ASP A 339 14.55 21.29 -16.68
C ASP A 339 16.08 21.08 -16.68
N SER A 340 16.58 20.24 -15.76
CA SER A 340 17.98 19.79 -15.70
C SER A 340 18.43 18.90 -16.87
N GLY A 341 17.52 18.54 -17.78
CA GLY A 341 17.77 17.60 -18.88
C GLY A 341 17.72 16.12 -18.47
N LYS A 342 17.59 15.81 -17.17
CA LYS A 342 17.40 14.43 -16.71
C LYS A 342 16.07 13.87 -17.23
N LEU A 343 16.14 12.73 -17.90
CA LEU A 343 14.98 11.94 -18.31
C LEU A 343 14.60 10.94 -17.22
N LEU A 344 13.34 10.97 -16.77
CA LEU A 344 12.73 9.90 -15.98
C LEU A 344 11.86 9.10 -16.94
N ALA A 345 12.24 7.85 -17.24
CA ALA A 345 11.56 7.03 -18.24
C ALA A 345 11.09 5.69 -17.65
N HIS A 346 9.90 5.27 -18.08
CA HIS A 346 9.21 4.07 -17.65
C HIS A 346 8.65 3.32 -18.86
N GLY A 347 8.50 2.00 -18.74
CA GLY A 347 8.06 1.13 -19.83
C GLY A 347 9.19 0.64 -20.72
N GLY A 348 8.84 0.04 -21.85
CA GLY A 348 9.78 -0.55 -22.79
C GLY A 348 10.23 0.39 -23.91
N SER A 349 11.07 -0.16 -24.77
CA SER A 349 11.61 0.51 -25.96
C SER A 349 10.77 0.29 -27.24
N GLY A 350 9.64 -0.40 -27.12
CA GLY A 350 8.69 -0.62 -28.22
C GLY A 350 8.05 0.68 -28.73
N GLY A 351 7.16 0.53 -29.71
CA GLY A 351 6.42 1.64 -30.31
C GLY A 351 7.29 2.70 -30.99
N GLN A 352 6.63 3.74 -31.52
CA GLN A 352 7.29 4.93 -32.05
C GLN A 352 7.36 6.01 -30.98
N ALA A 353 8.52 6.65 -30.84
CA ALA A 353 8.71 7.76 -29.91
C ALA A 353 8.15 9.06 -30.49
N THR A 354 7.49 9.85 -29.65
CA THR A 354 7.05 11.21 -29.94
C THR A 354 7.34 12.08 -28.74
N THR A 355 8.00 13.22 -28.97
CA THR A 355 8.40 14.14 -27.91
C THR A 355 7.67 15.48 -28.06
N LEU A 356 7.19 16.01 -26.94
CA LEU A 356 6.69 17.37 -26.82
C LEU A 356 7.60 18.16 -25.89
N SER A 357 8.39 19.09 -26.44
CA SER A 357 9.14 20.06 -25.64
C SER A 357 8.21 21.16 -25.15
N LEU A 358 8.24 21.48 -23.86
CA LEU A 358 7.44 22.54 -23.25
C LEU A 358 8.12 23.89 -23.41
N GLY A 359 7.36 24.91 -23.84
CA GLY A 359 7.86 26.28 -23.90
C GLY A 359 7.89 26.97 -22.53
N ALA A 360 8.41 28.19 -22.48
CA ALA A 360 8.38 29.00 -21.25
C ALA A 360 6.95 29.17 -20.72
N ASN A 361 6.74 28.95 -19.41
CA ASN A 361 5.42 28.99 -18.74
C ASN A 361 4.38 28.03 -19.33
N GLU A 362 4.84 26.96 -19.98
CA GLU A 362 3.98 25.90 -20.47
C GLU A 362 4.08 24.66 -19.59
N THR A 363 2.94 24.20 -19.12
CA THR A 363 2.84 23.07 -18.20
C THR A 363 1.80 22.08 -18.70
N LEU A 364 1.92 20.82 -18.29
CA LEU A 364 0.93 19.79 -18.57
C LEU A 364 -0.32 20.04 -17.72
N SER A 365 -1.49 20.12 -18.34
CA SER A 365 -2.77 20.43 -17.68
C SER A 365 -3.69 19.23 -17.57
N SER A 366 -3.61 18.27 -18.50
CA SER A 366 -4.37 17.02 -18.39
C SER A 366 -3.70 15.83 -19.07
N ALA A 367 -4.03 14.64 -18.59
CA ALA A 367 -3.68 13.35 -19.16
C ALA A 367 -4.96 12.54 -19.40
N THR A 368 -5.23 12.17 -20.65
CA THR A 368 -6.32 11.27 -21.03
C THR A 368 -5.73 9.98 -21.55
N PHE A 369 -6.09 8.85 -20.97
CA PHE A 369 -5.57 7.54 -21.37
C PHE A 369 -6.66 6.48 -21.37
N THR A 370 -6.40 5.41 -22.12
CA THR A 370 -7.33 4.28 -22.21
C THR A 370 -6.72 3.01 -21.68
N VAL A 371 -7.55 2.17 -21.08
CA VAL A 371 -7.15 0.90 -20.46
C VAL A 371 -7.90 -0.23 -21.16
N GLY A 372 -7.19 -1.34 -21.41
CA GLY A 372 -7.78 -2.51 -22.05
C GLY A 372 -7.04 -3.78 -21.70
N LYS A 373 -7.52 -4.92 -22.21
CA LYS A 373 -6.86 -6.22 -22.03
C LYS A 373 -6.06 -6.62 -23.26
N TYR A 374 -4.86 -7.15 -23.03
CA TYR A 374 -4.03 -7.81 -24.03
C TYR A 374 -3.41 -9.06 -23.42
N ASN A 375 -3.66 -10.23 -24.02
CA ASN A 375 -3.23 -11.53 -23.51
C ASN A 375 -3.58 -11.71 -22.02
N ASP A 376 -4.86 -11.45 -21.68
CA ASP A 376 -5.43 -11.50 -20.33
C ASP A 376 -4.79 -10.57 -19.28
N ARG A 377 -3.91 -9.66 -19.71
CA ARG A 377 -3.31 -8.63 -18.86
C ARG A 377 -3.91 -7.27 -19.15
N THR A 378 -4.27 -6.54 -18.09
CA THR A 378 -4.75 -5.15 -18.22
C THR A 378 -3.56 -4.23 -18.47
N ARG A 379 -3.63 -3.39 -19.51
CA ARG A 379 -2.56 -2.50 -19.99
C ARG A 379 -3.12 -1.12 -20.30
N VAL A 380 -2.26 -0.11 -20.33
CA VAL A 380 -2.59 1.21 -20.89
C VAL A 380 -2.39 1.17 -22.41
N PHE A 381 -3.45 1.49 -23.16
CA PHE A 381 -3.49 1.36 -24.62
C PHE A 381 -3.11 2.65 -25.35
N SER A 382 -3.46 3.80 -24.78
CA SER A 382 -3.15 5.10 -25.38
C SER A 382 -2.97 6.15 -24.30
N LEU A 383 -2.19 7.18 -24.57
CA LEU A 383 -2.06 8.36 -23.73
C LEU A 383 -2.04 9.61 -24.59
N SER A 384 -2.85 10.59 -24.22
CA SER A 384 -2.89 11.94 -24.75
C SER A 384 -2.63 12.93 -23.61
N LEU A 385 -1.63 13.79 -23.79
CA LEU A 385 -1.28 14.84 -22.85
C LEU A 385 -1.62 16.20 -23.46
N ARG A 386 -2.19 17.10 -22.67
CA ARG A 386 -2.51 18.48 -23.06
C ARG A 386 -1.79 19.48 -22.18
N THR A 387 -1.41 20.62 -22.76
CA THR A 387 -0.77 21.72 -22.03
C THR A 387 -1.74 22.86 -21.73
N ASN A 388 -1.38 23.72 -20.77
CA ASN A 388 -2.08 24.97 -20.48
C ASN A 388 -2.11 25.95 -21.68
N LYS A 389 -1.27 25.76 -22.70
CA LYS A 389 -1.25 26.54 -23.95
C LYS A 389 -2.00 25.88 -25.11
N GLY A 390 -2.71 24.78 -24.85
CA GLY A 390 -3.54 24.10 -25.85
C GLY A 390 -2.78 23.20 -26.82
N ARG A 391 -1.48 22.99 -26.64
CA ARG A 391 -0.73 21.96 -27.39
C ARG A 391 -1.00 20.58 -26.79
N SER A 392 -0.79 19.54 -27.58
CA SER A 392 -0.94 18.16 -27.14
C SER A 392 0.04 17.22 -27.82
N VAL A 393 0.21 16.05 -27.20
CA VAL A 393 0.92 14.90 -27.77
C VAL A 393 0.14 13.64 -27.43
N GLN A 394 0.05 12.71 -28.39
CA GLN A 394 -0.70 11.47 -28.21
C GLN A 394 0.00 10.30 -28.89
N VAL A 395 -0.02 9.14 -28.23
CA VAL A 395 0.45 7.87 -28.79
C VAL A 395 -0.47 6.72 -28.38
N GLY A 396 -0.29 5.56 -29.03
CA GLY A 396 -1.04 4.35 -28.78
C GLY A 396 -2.40 4.31 -29.49
N THR A 397 -3.00 3.13 -29.56
CA THR A 397 -4.32 2.92 -30.20
C THR A 397 -5.40 2.87 -29.12
N PRO A 398 -6.34 3.83 -29.06
CA PRO A 398 -7.33 3.89 -27.99
C PRO A 398 -8.19 2.62 -27.87
N SER A 399 -8.51 2.28 -26.62
CA SER A 399 -9.51 1.28 -26.24
C SER A 399 -10.75 1.96 -25.62
N SER A 400 -11.76 1.18 -25.19
CA SER A 400 -13.05 1.74 -24.78
C SER A 400 -13.06 2.38 -23.39
N GLU A 401 -12.28 1.85 -22.44
CA GLU A 401 -12.27 2.35 -21.06
C GLU A 401 -11.32 3.56 -20.98
N THR A 402 -11.86 4.74 -20.70
CA THR A 402 -11.12 6.01 -20.77
C THR A 402 -11.09 6.70 -19.41
N TYR A 403 -9.92 7.19 -19.04
CA TYR A 403 -9.67 7.98 -17.84
C TYR A 403 -9.09 9.33 -18.22
N THR A 404 -9.54 10.38 -17.54
CA THR A 404 -9.01 11.74 -17.68
C THR A 404 -8.62 12.28 -16.32
N LEU A 405 -7.34 12.61 -16.17
CA LEU A 405 -6.75 13.24 -15.01
C LEU A 405 -6.43 14.69 -15.36
N THR A 406 -7.06 15.64 -14.67
CA THR A 406 -6.91 17.08 -14.93
C THR A 406 -6.31 17.73 -13.69
N ALA A 407 -5.28 18.56 -13.89
CA ALA A 407 -4.69 19.32 -12.81
C ALA A 407 -5.73 20.31 -12.23
N PRO A 408 -5.87 20.39 -10.89
CA PRO A 408 -6.72 21.41 -10.26
C PRO A 408 -6.28 22.83 -10.61
N SER A 409 -7.16 23.82 -10.42
CA SER A 409 -6.79 25.23 -10.61
C SER A 409 -5.59 25.63 -9.73
N GLY A 410 -4.57 26.25 -10.32
CA GLY A 410 -3.32 26.61 -9.63
C GLY A 410 -2.34 25.44 -9.46
N TRP A 411 -2.54 24.36 -10.21
CA TRP A 411 -1.68 23.18 -10.25
C TRP A 411 -1.43 22.75 -11.69
N HIS A 412 -0.39 21.96 -11.89
CA HIS A 412 -0.07 21.29 -13.14
C HIS A 412 0.40 19.85 -12.92
N ILE A 413 0.41 19.03 -13.97
CA ILE A 413 1.01 17.71 -13.94
C ILE A 413 2.54 17.87 -14.02
N ALA A 414 3.23 17.38 -13.00
CA ALA A 414 4.70 17.49 -12.84
C ALA A 414 5.43 16.14 -12.98
N GLY A 415 4.70 15.06 -13.20
CA GLY A 415 5.26 13.72 -13.31
C GLY A 415 4.16 12.66 -13.35
N PHE A 416 4.56 11.41 -13.31
CA PHE A 416 3.68 10.26 -13.37
C PHE A 416 3.98 9.25 -12.26
N THR A 417 2.96 8.47 -11.94
CA THR A 417 3.07 7.30 -11.08
C THR A 417 2.37 6.14 -11.75
N GLY A 418 2.70 4.90 -11.39
CA GLY A 418 2.05 3.77 -12.03
C GLY A 418 2.81 2.48 -11.90
N ARG A 419 2.66 1.61 -12.90
CA ARG A 419 3.40 0.35 -13.03
C ARG A 419 3.79 0.13 -14.47
N ALA A 420 4.98 -0.42 -14.68
CA ALA A 420 5.52 -0.66 -16.01
C ALA A 420 6.38 -1.93 -16.09
N GLY A 421 6.37 -2.56 -17.26
CA GLY A 421 7.32 -3.59 -17.68
C GLY A 421 7.77 -3.29 -19.09
N ASP A 422 7.55 -4.22 -20.02
CA ASP A 422 7.77 -3.98 -21.47
C ASP A 422 6.83 -2.91 -22.03
N GLU A 423 5.70 -2.65 -21.35
CA GLU A 423 4.70 -1.63 -21.67
C GLU A 423 4.21 -0.98 -20.36
N ILE A 424 3.44 0.12 -20.46
CA ILE A 424 2.79 0.72 -19.29
C ILE A 424 1.55 -0.09 -18.89
N ASP A 425 1.53 -0.57 -17.65
CA ASP A 425 0.47 -1.41 -17.11
C ASP A 425 -0.59 -0.60 -16.37
N LYS A 426 -0.16 0.44 -15.64
CA LYS A 426 -0.99 1.30 -14.81
C LYS A 426 -0.45 2.72 -14.82
N LEU A 427 -1.35 3.71 -14.76
CA LEU A 427 -0.97 5.12 -14.82
C LEU A 427 -1.80 5.99 -13.86
N GLY A 428 -1.11 6.90 -13.21
CA GLY A 428 -1.61 8.08 -12.49
C GLY A 428 -0.64 9.24 -12.70
N VAL A 429 -0.96 10.41 -12.16
CA VAL A 429 -0.15 11.63 -12.31
C VAL A 429 0.30 12.17 -10.96
N VAL A 430 1.41 12.89 -10.99
CA VAL A 430 1.89 13.76 -9.92
C VAL A 430 1.44 15.18 -10.26
N TYR A 431 0.77 15.84 -9.33
CA TYR A 431 0.44 17.25 -9.41
C TYR A 431 1.43 18.07 -8.58
N ALA A 432 1.88 19.20 -9.12
CA ALA A 432 2.59 20.23 -8.38
C ALA A 432 1.81 21.54 -8.41
N LYS A 433 1.86 22.28 -7.30
CA LYS A 433 1.28 23.61 -7.20
C LYS A 433 2.16 24.60 -7.97
N ASP A 434 1.53 25.56 -8.66
CA ASP A 434 2.20 26.58 -9.48
C ASP A 434 3.12 27.52 -8.69
#